data_AF-A0A967WXC0-F1
#
_entry.id   AF-A0A967WXC0-F1
#
_cell.length_a   1.000
_cell.length_b   1.000
_cell.length_c   1.000
_cell.angle_alpha   90.00
_cell.angle_beta   90.00
_cell.angle_gamma   90.00
#
_symmetry.space_group_name_H-M   'P 1'
#
loop_
_entity.id
_entity.type
_entity.pdbx_description
1 polymer ?
#
loop_
_entity_poly.entity_id
_entity_poly.type
_entity_poly.pdbx_seq_one_letter_code
_entity_poly.pdbx_strand_id
1 'polypeptide(L)' 'IQTLKVDRSFVKDMLTDEADAVIVRSTIGLAHSFGLNVVAEGVEDEETLQALRNLQCEQ' A
#
# COMPACT_ATOMS: atom_id res chain seq x y z
N ILE A 1 18.19 -2.19 4.69
CA ILE A 1 16.98 -1.55 4.14
C ILE A 1 15.87 -1.82 5.15
N GLN A 2 15.28 -0.78 5.74
CA GLN A 2 14.08 -0.95 6.57
C GLN A 2 12.86 -0.75 5.67
N THR A 3 11.85 -1.59 5.89
CA THR A 3 10.64 -1.63 5.07
C THR A 3 9.45 -1.60 6.00
N LEU A 4 8.45 -0.82 5.64
CA LEU A 4 7.16 -0.80 6.30
C LEU A 4 6.18 -1.65 5.48
N LYS A 5 5.41 -2.52 6.16
CA LYS A 5 4.44 -3.39 5.51
C LYS A 5 3.04 -2.79 5.64
N VAL A 6 2.26 -2.81 4.56
CA VAL A 6 0.83 -2.53 4.58
C VAL A 6 0.09 -3.86 4.62
N ASP A 7 -0.74 -4.04 5.66
CA ASP A 7 -1.42 -5.32 5.90
C ASP A 7 -2.42 -5.65 4.79
N ARG A 8 -2.53 -6.95 4.46
CA ARG A 8 -3.41 -7.47 3.42
C ARG A 8 -4.87 -7.07 3.63
N SER A 9 -5.34 -6.94 4.87
CA SER A 9 -6.74 -6.57 5.14
C SER A 9 -7.13 -5.26 4.48
N PHE A 10 -6.25 -4.24 4.52
CA PHE A 10 -6.49 -2.96 3.86
C PHE A 10 -6.23 -3.03 2.35
N VAL A 11 -5.18 -3.75 1.94
CA VAL A 11 -4.82 -3.87 0.51
C VAL A 11 -5.93 -4.54 -0.30
N LYS A 12 -6.59 -5.54 0.27
CA LYS A 12 -7.62 -6.32 -0.41
C LYS A 12 -8.83 -5.47 -0.81
N ASP A 13 -9.25 -4.56 0.06
CA ASP A 13 -10.51 -3.84 -0.09
C ASP A 13 -10.31 -2.37 -0.55
N MET A 14 -9.06 -1.90 -0.72
CA MET A 14 -8.71 -0.51 -1.06
C MET A 14 -9.26 0.03 -2.39
N LEU A 15 -9.66 -0.84 -3.32
CA LEU A 15 -10.26 -0.41 -4.60
C LEU A 15 -11.75 -0.12 -4.47
N THR A 16 -12.39 -0.66 -3.42
CA THR A 16 -13.85 -0.60 -3.23
C THR A 16 -14.26 0.09 -1.93
N ASP A 17 -13.36 0.17 -0.95
CA ASP A 17 -13.54 0.84 0.32
C ASP A 17 -12.60 2.06 0.43
N GLU A 18 -13.19 3.25 0.54
CA GLU A 18 -12.45 4.51 0.63
C GLU A 18 -11.61 4.60 1.92
N ALA A 19 -12.11 4.06 3.04
CA ALA A 19 -11.41 4.09 4.32
C ALA A 19 -10.11 3.27 4.23
N ASP A 20 -10.18 2.07 3.66
CA ASP A 20 -9.00 1.24 3.44
C ASP A 20 -8.03 1.89 2.46
N ALA A 21 -8.55 2.51 1.39
CA ALA A 21 -7.74 3.27 0.46
C ALA A 21 -6.99 4.43 1.14
N VAL A 22 -7.63 5.13 2.07
CA VAL A 22 -7.00 6.19 2.88
C VAL A 22 -5.91 5.62 3.78
N ILE A 23 -6.15 4.47 4.41
CA ILE A 23 -5.16 3.81 5.28
C ILE A 23 -3.93 3.40 4.47
N VAL A 24 -4.11 2.76 3.31
CA VAL A 24 -3.01 2.36 2.41
C VAL A 24 -2.19 3.60 1.98
N ARG A 25 -2.86 4.64 1.45
CA ARG A 25 -2.18 5.88 1.01
C ARG A 25 -1.41 6.56 2.13
N SER A 26 -2.02 6.68 3.31
CA SER A 26 -1.42 7.38 4.46
C SER A 26 -0.21 6.60 4.98
N THR A 27 -0.30 5.28 4.99
CA THR A 27 0.78 4.39 5.43
C THR A 27 1.97 4.48 4.48
N ILE A 28 1.72 4.49 3.16
CA ILE A 28 2.77 4.67 2.15
C ILE A 28 3.46 6.03 2.32
N GLY A 29 2.68 7.11 2.38
CA GLY A 29 3.22 8.46 2.54
C GLY A 29 4.03 8.64 3.83
N LEU A 30 3.59 8.01 4.93
CA LEU A 30 4.32 8.02 6.20
C LEU A 30 5.66 7.29 6.11
N ALA A 31 5.69 6.12 5.48
CA ALA A 31 6.92 5.35 5.28
C ALA A 31 7.94 6.12 4.45
N HIS A 32 7.51 6.73 3.33
CA HIS A 32 8.39 7.56 2.51
C HIS A 32 8.88 8.81 3.25
N SER A 33 8.05 9.41 4.10
CA SER A 33 8.46 10.53 4.96
C SER A 33 9.56 10.16 5.96
N PHE A 34 9.67 8.88 6.31
CA PHE A 34 10.76 8.33 7.13
C PHE A 34 11.91 7.73 6.31
N GLY A 35 11.88 7.82 4.98
CA GLY A 35 12.90 7.23 4.10
C GLY A 35 12.87 5.69 4.08
N LEU A 36 11.71 5.10 4.35
CA LEU A 36 11.48 3.66 4.34
C LEU A 36 10.85 3.23 3.01
N ASN A 37 11.19 2.01 2.57
CA ASN A 37 10.46 1.37 1.48
C ASN A 37 9.15 0.79 2.00
N VAL A 38 8.20 0.54 1.10
CA VAL A 38 6.90 -0.04 1.42
C VAL A 38 6.70 -1.36 0.69
N VAL A 39 6.11 -2.32 1.40
CA VAL A 39 5.65 -3.59 0.83
C VAL A 39 4.17 -3.78 1.16
N ALA A 40 3.33 -3.99 0.16
CA ALA A 40 1.94 -4.36 0.33
C ALA A 40 1.79 -5.88 0.42
N GLU A 41 1.06 -6.36 1.43
CA GLU A 41 0.83 -7.80 1.60
C GLU A 41 -0.42 -8.28 0.87
N GLY A 42 -0.36 -9.47 0.27
CA GLY A 42 -1.53 -10.16 -0.26
C GLY A 42 -2.21 -9.49 -1.46
N VAL A 43 -1.40 -8.91 -2.35
CA VAL A 43 -1.85 -8.48 -3.69
C VAL A 43 -2.15 -9.72 -4.53
N GLU A 44 -3.40 -9.88 -4.95
CA GLU A 44 -3.88 -11.08 -5.67
C GLU A 44 -4.32 -10.77 -7.12
N ASP A 45 -4.44 -9.49 -7.48
CA ASP A 45 -4.90 -9.03 -8.79
C ASP A 45 -4.05 -7.87 -9.35
N GLU A 46 -4.12 -7.67 -10.67
CA GLU A 46 -3.30 -6.68 -11.38
C GLU A 46 -3.79 -5.25 -11.13
N GLU A 47 -5.10 -5.05 -10.97
CA GLU A 47 -5.70 -3.74 -10.68
C GLU A 47 -5.17 -3.17 -9.37
N THR A 48 -5.12 -3.99 -8.31
CA THR A 48 -4.57 -3.65 -7.00
C THR A 48 -3.08 -3.38 -7.10
N LEU A 49 -2.33 -4.20 -7.84
CA LEU A 49 -0.90 -3.98 -8.07
C LEU A 49 -0.63 -2.64 -8.75
N GLN A 50 -1.41 -2.29 -9.78
CA GLN A 50 -1.26 -1.03 -10.49
C GLN A 50 -1.65 0.17 -9.61
N ALA A 51 -2.71 0.05 -8.81
CA ALA A 51 -3.07 1.08 -7.84
C ALA A 51 -1.94 1.33 -6.83
N LEU A 52 -1.34 0.27 -6.27
CA LEU A 52 -0.21 0.37 -5.34
C LEU A 52 1.04 0.99 -6.00
N ARG A 53 1.36 0.64 -7.25
CA ARG A 53 2.46 1.25 -8.00
C ARG A 53 2.23 2.75 -8.25
N ASN A 54 1.00 3.16 -8.54
CA ASN A 54 0.65 4.57 -8.69
C ASN A 54 0.80 5.36 -7.38
N LEU A 55 0.68 4.67 -6.24
CA LEU A 55 0.97 5.21 -4.92
C LEU A 55 2.45 5.13 -4.55
N GLN A 56 3.32 4.69 -5.46
CA GLN A 56 4.76 4.51 -5.24
C GLN A 56 5.09 3.43 -4.21
N CYS A 57 4.26 2.39 -4.05
CA CYS A 57 4.63 1.18 -3.30
C CYS A 57 5.64 0.36 -4.10
N GLU A 58 6.76 -0.04 -3.48
CA GLU A 58 7.88 -0.69 -4.18
C GLU A 58 7.70 -2.19 -4.38
N GLN A 59 6.93 -2.86 -3.52
CA GLN A 59 6.66 -4.30 -3.59
C GLN A 59 5.26 -4.65 -3.11
#